data_AF-A0A521ZV14-F1
#
_entry.id   AF-A0A521ZV14-F1
#
_cell.length_a   1.000
_cell.length_b   1.000
_cell.length_c   1.000
_cell.angle_alpha   90.00
_cell.angle_beta   90.00
_cell.angle_gamma   90.00
#
_symmetry.space_group_name_H-M   'P 1'
#
loop_
_entity.id
_entity.type
_entity.pdbx_description
1 polymer ?
#
loop_
_entity_poly.entity_id
_entity_poly.type
_entity_poly.pdbx_seq_one_letter_code
_entity_poly.pdbx_strand_id
1 'polypeptide(L)'
;MVQMMCERRDLWRVVAPVLLTGLLGAAQPAFATDRQAGRVPEAVLEAALPSSHDEPDASRESVHGAPDGPSDVDIESFFFEHPELFERRRVYVLREYMVAVADASKSKELRAKLYRVKDVKAFEKTLAQSGYKYQVGRQGTMASEALPLAIVVPLSKVNPGEALYVTARDGFKALFVLAAQYSPVSLDQARPAIAQFLTNTRRRDANARPGDKAAGS
;
A
#
# COMPACT_ATOMS: atom_id res chain seq x y z
N MET A 1 -41.78 -3.45 -54.56
CA MET A 1 -41.44 -2.76 -53.31
C MET A 1 -39.91 -2.67 -53.26
N VAL A 2 -39.37 -1.45 -53.37
CA VAL A 2 -37.97 -0.96 -53.13
C VAL A 2 -36.99 -2.04 -52.60
N GLN A 3 -35.93 -2.50 -53.29
CA GLN A 3 -34.79 -1.87 -54.00
C GLN A 3 -33.64 -1.33 -53.10
N MET A 4 -32.41 -1.75 -53.49
CA MET A 4 -31.03 -1.37 -53.08
C MET A 4 -30.47 -2.08 -51.84
N MET A 5 -29.52 -3.03 -51.91
CA MET A 5 -28.36 -3.27 -52.79
C MET A 5 -27.26 -2.18 -52.80
N CYS A 6 -26.06 -2.61 -52.35
CA CYS A 6 -24.71 -2.19 -52.71
C CYS A 6 -24.24 -0.72 -52.54
N GLU A 7 -23.41 -0.53 -51.51
CA GLU A 7 -21.95 -0.36 -51.67
C GLU A 7 -21.40 0.70 -52.66
N ARG A 8 -20.86 1.78 -52.07
CA ARG A 8 -19.75 2.63 -52.54
C ARG A 8 -19.27 3.41 -51.30
N ARG A 9 -18.01 3.44 -50.85
CA ARG A 9 -16.68 3.48 -51.50
C ARG A 9 -16.37 4.87 -52.08
N ASP A 10 -16.00 5.78 -51.18
CA ASP A 10 -15.49 7.11 -51.53
C ASP A 10 -14.03 7.32 -51.09
N LEU A 11 -13.33 8.14 -51.87
CA LEU A 11 -11.87 8.26 -51.89
C LEU A 11 -11.42 9.70 -51.59
N TRP A 12 -10.28 9.82 -50.89
CA TRP A 12 -9.22 10.81 -51.13
C TRP A 12 -9.42 12.34 -50.94
N ARG A 13 -8.56 12.86 -50.04
CA ARG A 13 -7.66 14.04 -50.21
C ARG A 13 -8.24 15.45 -50.49
N VAL A 14 -8.31 16.25 -49.42
CA VAL A 14 -7.80 17.64 -49.33
C VAL A 14 -7.14 17.77 -47.93
N VAL A 15 -5.91 18.27 -47.65
CA VAL A 15 -4.79 18.93 -48.36
C VAL A 15 -4.67 20.47 -48.21
N ALA A 16 -3.79 20.86 -47.27
CA ALA A 16 -2.93 22.07 -47.21
C ALA A 16 -3.54 23.41 -46.69
N PRO A 17 -2.72 24.42 -46.27
CA PRO A 17 -1.31 24.39 -45.84
C PRO A 17 -0.99 25.10 -44.50
N VAL A 18 0.27 24.90 -44.08
CA VAL A 18 1.14 25.71 -43.20
C VAL A 18 0.82 27.21 -43.10
N LEU A 19 0.92 27.78 -41.89
CA LEU A 19 1.58 29.07 -41.69
C LEU A 19 2.48 29.04 -40.44
N LEU A 20 3.71 29.50 -40.64
CA LEU A 20 4.83 29.46 -39.69
C LEU A 20 4.91 30.81 -38.97
N THR A 21 5.09 30.83 -37.65
CA THR A 21 5.56 32.04 -36.95
C THR A 21 6.48 31.63 -35.81
N GLY A 22 7.78 31.89 -35.96
CA GLY A 22 8.76 31.70 -34.92
C GLY A 22 9.17 33.03 -34.28
N LEU A 23 9.29 33.02 -32.96
CA LEU A 23 10.18 33.88 -32.16
C LEU A 23 10.71 32.97 -31.04
N LEU A 24 12.01 32.70 -30.90
CA LEU A 24 13.16 33.57 -30.58
C LEU A 24 13.23 33.90 -29.08
N GLY A 25 14.37 33.57 -28.45
CA GLY A 25 14.63 33.75 -27.01
C GLY A 25 14.59 32.41 -26.25
N ALA A 26 15.67 31.66 -26.03
CA ALA A 26 16.98 31.96 -25.42
C ALA A 26 16.98 32.03 -23.87
N ALA A 27 18.13 31.68 -23.28
CA ALA A 27 18.49 31.72 -21.86
C ALA A 27 17.94 30.59 -20.94
N GLN A 28 18.81 29.61 -20.70
CA GLN A 28 18.81 28.78 -19.49
C GLN A 28 19.28 29.64 -18.30
N PRO A 29 18.68 29.55 -17.10
CA PRO A 29 19.31 30.10 -15.90
C PRO A 29 20.41 29.14 -15.41
N ALA A 30 21.66 29.60 -15.45
CA ALA A 30 22.79 28.88 -14.90
C ALA A 30 22.72 28.84 -13.36
N PHE A 31 23.17 27.74 -12.76
CA PHE A 31 23.38 27.66 -11.31
C PHE A 31 24.48 28.62 -10.89
N ALA A 32 24.12 29.66 -10.13
CA ALA A 32 25.08 30.55 -9.49
C ALA A 32 25.71 29.84 -8.27
N THR A 33 26.95 29.37 -8.43
CA THR A 33 27.78 28.96 -7.29
C THR A 33 28.29 30.21 -6.58
N ASP A 34 27.74 30.52 -5.41
CA ASP A 34 28.36 31.54 -4.55
C ASP A 34 29.71 31.01 -4.03
N ARG A 35 30.78 31.70 -4.40
CA ARG A 35 32.16 31.33 -4.10
C ARG A 35 32.66 32.22 -2.98
N GLN A 36 32.27 31.93 -1.75
CA GLN A 36 32.73 32.67 -0.58
C GLN A 36 34.14 32.23 -0.17
N ALA A 37 35.15 32.87 -0.78
CA ALA A 37 36.54 32.81 -0.35
C ALA A 37 36.90 34.11 0.38
N GLY A 38 37.37 34.05 1.63
CA GLY A 38 37.70 35.25 2.39
C GLY A 38 38.29 35.03 3.78
N ARG A 39 39.63 34.93 3.83
CA ARG A 39 40.53 34.97 5.02
C ARG A 39 40.69 33.70 5.85
N VAL A 40 41.85 33.08 5.67
CA VAL A 40 42.69 32.61 6.78
C VAL A 40 43.55 33.77 7.28
N PRO A 41 43.97 33.76 8.56
CA PRO A 41 45.35 34.08 8.90
C PRO A 41 46.03 32.89 9.62
N GLU A 42 47.25 32.60 9.19
CA GLU A 42 48.10 31.53 9.71
C GLU A 42 49.08 32.08 10.76
N ALA A 43 49.08 31.50 11.97
CA ALA A 43 50.12 31.65 12.99
C ALA A 43 49.93 30.51 14.03
N VAL A 44 50.58 29.34 13.85
CA VAL A 44 51.92 28.98 14.35
C VAL A 44 51.89 28.36 15.78
N LEU A 45 51.99 27.02 15.76
CA LEU A 45 52.88 26.18 16.60
C LEU A 45 52.88 26.33 18.14
N GLU A 46 52.40 25.29 18.85
CA GLU A 46 53.30 24.47 19.69
C GLU A 46 52.69 23.08 20.01
N ALA A 47 53.50 22.16 20.56
CA ALA A 47 53.25 20.72 20.49
C ALA A 47 53.04 20.03 21.86
N ALA A 48 52.19 19.01 21.89
CA ALA A 48 52.18 17.99 22.96
C ALA A 48 51.72 16.61 22.40
N LEU A 49 52.69 15.69 22.37
CA LEU A 49 52.77 14.25 22.08
C LEU A 49 51.49 13.34 22.05
N PRO A 50 51.57 12.17 21.36
CA PRO A 50 50.42 11.36 20.98
C PRO A 50 49.92 10.43 22.10
N SER A 51 48.61 10.13 22.07
CA SER A 51 47.99 9.01 22.78
C SER A 51 47.28 8.11 21.77
N SER A 52 47.72 6.85 21.70
CA SER A 52 47.07 5.76 20.96
C SER A 52 45.75 5.33 21.61
N HIS A 53 45.05 4.37 20.99
CA HIS A 53 43.75 3.78 21.39
C HIS A 53 42.52 4.63 21.03
N ASP A 54 41.39 4.05 20.61
CA ASP A 54 41.12 2.69 20.11
C ASP A 54 39.89 2.82 19.18
N GLU A 55 39.85 2.12 18.06
CA GLU A 55 38.61 1.78 17.38
C GLU A 55 38.54 0.25 17.41
N PRO A 56 37.56 -0.29 18.15
CA PRO A 56 36.31 -0.57 17.46
C PRO A 56 35.08 -0.05 18.20
N ASP A 57 34.16 0.58 17.46
CA ASP A 57 32.76 0.79 17.86
C ASP A 57 32.06 -0.57 18.10
N ALA A 58 32.22 -1.07 19.33
CA ALA A 58 31.86 -2.41 19.73
C ALA A 58 30.45 -2.45 20.32
N SER A 59 29.56 -3.14 19.59
CA SER A 59 28.36 -3.78 20.13
C SER A 59 27.37 -2.88 20.88
N ARG A 60 26.43 -2.31 20.10
CA ARG A 60 25.00 -2.14 20.44
C ARG A 60 24.67 -2.40 21.92
N GLU A 61 24.88 -1.40 22.76
CA GLU A 61 24.48 -1.53 24.16
C GLU A 61 22.94 -1.51 24.23
N SER A 62 22.35 -2.64 24.65
CA SER A 62 20.90 -2.81 24.74
C SER A 62 20.35 -2.10 25.99
N VAL A 63 20.39 -0.77 25.94
CA VAL A 63 20.08 0.12 27.07
C VAL A 63 18.56 0.30 27.21
N HIS A 64 18.01 -0.52 28.10
CA HIS A 64 16.77 -0.30 28.88
C HIS A 64 15.44 -0.15 28.12
N GLY A 65 14.59 -1.18 28.25
CA GLY A 65 13.16 -1.04 28.02
C GLY A 65 12.53 -0.08 29.05
N ALA A 66 11.96 1.03 28.58
CA ALA A 66 11.06 1.87 29.36
C ALA A 66 9.67 1.20 29.47
N PRO A 67 8.94 1.37 30.59
CA PRO A 67 7.77 0.56 30.93
C PRO A 67 6.52 0.71 30.02
N ASP A 68 6.51 1.62 29.04
CA ASP A 68 5.34 1.92 28.21
C ASP A 68 5.58 1.80 26.67
N GLY A 69 6.79 1.44 26.23
CA GLY A 69 7.15 1.30 24.80
C GLY A 69 7.24 -0.15 24.32
N PRO A 70 7.05 -0.44 23.01
CA PRO A 70 7.50 -1.72 22.44
C PRO A 70 9.02 -1.79 22.49
N SER A 71 9.56 -2.90 22.97
CA SER A 71 11.00 -3.15 22.96
C SER A 71 11.49 -3.50 21.56
N ASP A 72 12.79 -3.32 21.29
CA ASP A 72 13.39 -3.75 20.02
C ASP A 72 13.20 -5.26 19.77
N VAL A 73 13.21 -6.07 20.83
CA VAL A 73 12.92 -7.52 20.77
C VAL A 73 11.48 -7.80 20.33
N ASP A 74 10.49 -7.01 20.80
CA ASP A 74 9.10 -7.11 20.35
C ASP A 74 8.98 -6.79 18.85
N ILE A 75 9.75 -5.80 18.37
CA ILE A 75 9.74 -5.35 16.98
C ILE A 75 10.37 -6.39 16.05
N GLU A 76 11.51 -6.96 16.44
CA GLU A 76 12.19 -8.04 15.72
C GLU A 76 11.32 -9.31 15.67
N SER A 77 10.78 -9.74 16.81
CA SER A 77 9.85 -10.88 16.87
C SER A 77 8.67 -10.69 15.92
N PHE A 78 8.00 -9.54 15.97
CA PHE A 78 6.87 -9.25 15.08
C PHE A 78 7.25 -9.21 13.59
N PHE A 79 8.47 -8.79 13.24
CA PHE A 79 8.95 -8.83 11.87
C PHE A 79 9.09 -10.27 11.35
N PHE A 80 9.73 -11.15 12.15
CA PHE A 80 9.98 -12.55 11.77
C PHE A 80 8.74 -13.45 11.87
N GLU A 81 7.79 -13.14 12.75
CA GLU A 81 6.51 -13.85 12.86
C GLU A 81 5.55 -13.51 11.71
N HIS A 82 5.70 -12.35 11.06
CA HIS A 82 4.83 -11.86 9.99
C HIS A 82 5.55 -11.50 8.68
N PRO A 83 6.27 -12.44 8.05
CA PRO A 83 6.97 -12.18 6.79
C PRO A 83 6.01 -11.76 5.65
N GLU A 84 4.72 -12.12 5.69
CA GLU A 84 3.69 -11.64 4.76
C GLU A 84 3.43 -10.12 4.79
N LEU A 85 3.78 -9.45 5.90
CA LEU A 85 3.70 -8.00 6.05
C LEU A 85 4.94 -7.28 5.52
N PHE A 86 6.10 -7.95 5.53
CA PHE A 86 7.41 -7.30 5.34
C PHE A 86 8.26 -7.91 4.20
N GLU A 87 8.83 -9.11 4.39
CA GLU A 87 9.67 -9.77 3.39
C GLU A 87 8.91 -10.20 2.13
N ARG A 88 7.65 -10.59 2.31
CA ARG A 88 6.72 -11.03 1.27
C ARG A 88 5.62 -10.00 1.03
N ARG A 89 5.85 -8.77 1.51
CA ARG A 89 4.96 -7.60 1.39
C ARG A 89 4.53 -7.38 -0.05
N ARG A 90 3.24 -7.09 -0.21
CA ARG A 90 2.67 -6.68 -1.49
C ARG A 90 1.91 -5.38 -1.35
N VAL A 91 1.98 -4.56 -2.39
CA VAL A 91 1.11 -3.42 -2.61
C VAL A 91 -0.01 -3.87 -3.53
N TYR A 92 -1.24 -3.81 -3.03
CA TYR A 92 -2.45 -4.22 -3.72
C TYR A 92 -3.23 -3.00 -4.21
N VAL A 93 -3.77 -3.08 -5.42
CA VAL A 93 -4.85 -2.20 -5.87
C VAL A 93 -6.14 -2.99 -5.75
N LEU A 94 -6.99 -2.60 -4.80
CA LEU A 94 -8.21 -3.31 -4.45
C LEU A 94 -9.45 -2.50 -4.86
N ARG A 95 -10.50 -3.20 -5.30
CA ARG A 95 -11.86 -2.66 -5.40
C ARG A 95 -12.79 -3.49 -4.53
N GLU A 96 -13.45 -2.82 -3.59
CA GLU A 96 -14.39 -3.46 -2.68
C GLU A 96 -15.79 -3.52 -3.28
N TYR A 97 -16.50 -4.62 -3.03
CA TYR A 97 -17.93 -4.76 -3.27
C TYR A 97 -18.60 -5.29 -2.02
N MET A 98 -19.71 -4.68 -1.61
CA MET A 98 -20.57 -5.21 -0.53
C MET A 98 -21.88 -5.67 -1.16
N VAL A 99 -22.17 -6.97 -1.08
CA VAL A 99 -23.33 -7.60 -1.73
C VAL A 99 -24.29 -8.12 -0.67
N ALA A 100 -25.53 -7.64 -0.70
CA ALA A 100 -26.56 -8.00 0.27
C ALA A 100 -27.31 -9.27 -0.17
N VAL A 101 -27.04 -10.38 0.53
CA VAL A 101 -27.62 -11.70 0.27
C VAL A 101 -27.82 -12.44 1.60
N ALA A 102 -28.98 -12.26 2.23
CA ALA A 102 -29.29 -12.86 3.54
C ALA A 102 -29.33 -14.41 3.51
N ASP A 103 -29.62 -15.01 2.35
CA ASP A 103 -29.64 -16.45 2.14
C ASP A 103 -28.22 -16.98 1.90
N ALA A 104 -27.69 -17.78 2.84
CA ALA A 104 -26.35 -18.33 2.79
C ALA A 104 -26.10 -19.27 1.58
N SER A 105 -27.12 -20.01 1.14
CA SER A 105 -27.04 -20.91 -0.01
C SER A 105 -26.95 -20.12 -1.31
N LYS A 106 -27.79 -19.10 -1.49
CA LYS A 106 -27.73 -18.19 -2.63
C LYS A 106 -26.45 -17.36 -2.64
N SER A 107 -25.97 -16.93 -1.47
CA SER A 107 -24.66 -16.28 -1.30
C SER A 107 -23.51 -17.20 -1.74
N LYS A 108 -23.56 -18.51 -1.42
CA LYS A 108 -22.57 -19.50 -1.89
C LYS A 108 -22.64 -19.70 -3.40
N GLU A 109 -23.84 -19.81 -3.97
CA GLU A 109 -24.05 -19.96 -5.42
C GLU A 109 -23.52 -18.75 -6.21
N LEU A 110 -23.84 -17.52 -5.76
CA LEU A 110 -23.35 -16.30 -6.40
C LEU A 110 -21.83 -16.20 -6.34
N ARG A 111 -21.21 -16.47 -5.18
CA ARG A 111 -19.75 -16.50 -5.05
C ARG A 111 -19.10 -17.54 -5.96
N ALA A 112 -19.72 -18.71 -6.15
CA ALA A 112 -19.23 -19.73 -7.07
C ALA A 112 -19.29 -19.29 -8.56
N LYS A 113 -20.28 -18.46 -8.94
CA LYS A 113 -20.33 -17.82 -10.27
C LYS A 113 -19.23 -16.78 -10.41
N LEU A 114 -19.12 -15.86 -9.43
CA LEU A 114 -18.15 -14.77 -9.43
C LEU A 114 -16.68 -15.26 -9.40
N TYR A 115 -16.38 -16.40 -8.76
CA TYR A 115 -15.03 -16.98 -8.72
C TYR A 115 -14.46 -17.34 -10.11
N ARG A 116 -15.35 -17.62 -11.08
CA ARG A 116 -14.98 -17.93 -12.47
C ARG A 116 -14.66 -16.68 -13.29
N VAL A 117 -14.99 -15.50 -12.78
CA VAL A 117 -14.85 -14.23 -13.50
C VAL A 117 -13.51 -13.59 -13.12
N LYS A 118 -12.65 -13.35 -14.13
CA LYS A 118 -11.29 -12.82 -13.95
C LYS A 118 -11.11 -11.36 -14.38
N ASP A 119 -12.20 -10.71 -14.81
CA ASP A 119 -12.22 -9.31 -15.24
C ASP A 119 -13.23 -8.51 -14.41
N VAL A 120 -12.87 -7.27 -14.07
CA VAL A 120 -13.67 -6.40 -13.19
C VAL A 120 -15.00 -5.99 -13.83
N LYS A 121 -15.05 -5.76 -15.15
CA LYS A 121 -16.29 -5.36 -15.84
C LYS A 121 -17.24 -6.55 -15.96
N ALA A 122 -16.71 -7.74 -16.25
CA ALA A 122 -17.46 -8.99 -16.23
C ALA A 122 -17.97 -9.31 -14.81
N PHE A 123 -17.21 -8.97 -13.76
CA PHE A 123 -17.60 -9.17 -12.36
C PHE A 123 -18.77 -8.25 -11.98
N GLU A 124 -18.67 -6.95 -12.28
CA GLU A 124 -19.75 -5.97 -12.13
C GLU A 124 -21.00 -6.36 -12.93
N LYS A 125 -20.84 -6.85 -14.17
CA LYS A 125 -21.94 -7.37 -14.99
C LYS A 125 -22.61 -8.60 -14.35
N THR A 126 -21.83 -9.53 -13.81
CA THR A 126 -22.36 -10.73 -13.13
C THR A 126 -23.13 -10.37 -11.86
N LEU A 127 -22.66 -9.37 -11.10
CA LEU A 127 -23.41 -8.80 -9.97
C LEU A 127 -24.71 -8.15 -10.43
N ALA A 128 -24.69 -7.30 -11.46
CA ALA A 128 -25.90 -6.66 -11.99
C ALA A 128 -26.94 -7.69 -12.48
N GLN A 129 -26.50 -8.74 -13.18
CA GLN A 129 -27.36 -9.83 -13.65
C GLN A 129 -27.92 -10.72 -12.53
N SER A 130 -27.34 -10.68 -11.33
CA SER A 130 -27.80 -11.49 -10.20
C SER A 130 -29.06 -10.95 -9.51
N GLY A 131 -29.42 -9.68 -9.75
CA GLY A 131 -30.57 -9.01 -9.14
C GLY A 131 -30.42 -8.64 -7.66
N TYR A 132 -29.30 -8.99 -7.01
CA TYR A 132 -29.04 -8.59 -5.63
C TYR A 132 -28.59 -7.13 -5.52
N LYS A 133 -28.93 -6.48 -4.41
CA LYS A 133 -28.40 -5.15 -4.09
C LYS A 133 -26.92 -5.26 -3.77
N TYR A 134 -26.10 -4.43 -4.42
CA TYR A 134 -24.67 -4.31 -4.12
C TYR A 134 -24.24 -2.85 -4.07
N GLN A 135 -23.18 -2.59 -3.32
CA GLN A 135 -22.48 -1.32 -3.25
C GLN A 135 -21.05 -1.52 -3.77
N VAL A 136 -20.59 -0.61 -4.63
CA VAL A 136 -19.20 -0.58 -5.08
C VAL A 136 -18.45 0.40 -4.17
N GLY A 137 -17.49 -0.12 -3.41
CA GLY A 137 -16.58 0.68 -2.60
C GLY A 137 -15.56 1.42 -3.45
N ARG A 138 -14.85 2.39 -2.86
CA ARG A 138 -13.76 3.08 -3.55
C ARG A 138 -12.65 2.10 -3.89
N GLN A 139 -12.04 2.29 -5.06
CA GLN A 139 -10.78 1.66 -5.38
C GLN A 139 -9.67 2.29 -4.51
N GLY A 140 -8.83 1.47 -3.91
CA GLY A 140 -7.76 1.91 -3.01
C GLY A 140 -6.47 1.13 -3.24
N THR A 141 -5.33 1.81 -3.10
CA THR A 141 -4.02 1.18 -3.04
C THR A 141 -3.69 0.93 -1.57
N MET A 142 -3.46 -0.33 -1.19
CA MET A 142 -3.19 -0.73 0.19
C MET A 142 -2.02 -1.72 0.22
N ALA A 143 -1.04 -1.47 1.09
CA ALA A 143 0.06 -2.40 1.33
C ALA A 143 -0.31 -3.43 2.42
N SER A 144 0.39 -4.57 2.48
CA SER A 144 0.12 -5.65 3.44
C SER A 144 -0.09 -5.16 4.89
N GLU A 145 0.74 -4.23 5.36
CA GLU A 145 0.72 -3.64 6.71
C GLU A 145 -0.48 -2.72 6.98
N ALA A 146 -1.15 -2.21 5.93
CA ALA A 146 -2.35 -1.39 6.05
C ALA A 146 -3.64 -2.23 6.06
N LEU A 147 -3.55 -3.54 5.83
CA LEU A 147 -4.68 -4.45 5.83
C LEU A 147 -4.88 -5.09 7.22
N PRO A 148 -6.12 -5.43 7.61
CA PRO A 148 -6.35 -6.23 8.82
C PRO A 148 -5.63 -7.58 8.73
N LEU A 149 -4.85 -7.95 9.76
CA LEU A 149 -4.03 -9.18 9.79
C LEU A 149 -4.79 -10.44 9.33
N ALA A 150 -6.04 -10.58 9.77
CA ALA A 150 -6.92 -11.71 9.42
C ALA A 150 -7.16 -11.90 7.90
N ILE A 151 -6.98 -10.87 7.06
CA ILE A 151 -7.15 -10.97 5.61
C ILE A 151 -5.82 -10.98 4.82
N VAL A 152 -4.67 -10.68 5.44
CA VAL A 152 -3.37 -10.62 4.74
C VAL A 152 -2.99 -11.98 4.17
N VAL A 153 -2.95 -13.02 5.02
CA VAL A 153 -2.60 -14.38 4.57
C VAL A 153 -3.61 -14.93 3.53
N PRO A 154 -4.94 -14.79 3.69
CA PRO A 154 -5.89 -15.11 2.62
C PRO A 154 -5.64 -14.34 1.31
N LEU A 155 -5.45 -13.01 1.36
CA LEU A 155 -5.26 -12.17 0.18
C LEU A 155 -3.92 -12.44 -0.53
N SER A 156 -2.90 -12.91 0.19
CA SER A 156 -1.62 -13.36 -0.41
C SER A 156 -1.78 -14.54 -1.38
N LYS A 157 -2.87 -15.31 -1.25
CA LYS A 157 -3.21 -16.46 -2.10
C LYS A 157 -4.12 -16.10 -3.29
N VAL A 158 -4.60 -14.85 -3.35
CA VAL A 158 -5.51 -14.35 -4.39
C VAL A 158 -4.68 -13.61 -5.46
N ASN A 159 -4.90 -13.94 -6.72
CA ASN A 159 -4.17 -13.35 -7.84
C ASN A 159 -4.87 -12.09 -8.37
N PRO A 160 -4.16 -11.21 -9.11
CA PRO A 160 -4.80 -10.16 -9.89
C PRO A 160 -5.88 -10.72 -10.83
N GLY A 161 -7.01 -10.04 -10.91
CA GLY A 161 -8.23 -10.51 -11.58
C GLY A 161 -9.14 -11.37 -10.69
N GLU A 162 -8.72 -11.77 -9.49
CA GLU A 162 -9.52 -12.58 -8.56
C GLU A 162 -10.04 -11.75 -7.38
N ALA A 163 -10.99 -12.31 -6.62
CA ALA A 163 -11.55 -11.65 -5.44
C ALA A 163 -11.47 -12.54 -4.18
N LEU A 164 -11.08 -11.93 -3.06
CA LEU A 164 -11.23 -12.51 -1.73
C LEU A 164 -12.66 -12.26 -1.24
N TYR A 165 -13.35 -13.31 -0.75
CA TYR A 165 -14.72 -13.18 -0.24
C TYR A 165 -14.75 -13.32 1.28
N VAL A 166 -15.19 -12.26 1.96
CA VAL A 166 -15.40 -12.22 3.41
C VAL A 166 -16.91 -12.30 3.66
N THR A 167 -17.37 -13.33 4.38
CA THR A 167 -18.78 -13.49 4.74
C THR A 167 -19.19 -12.48 5.81
N ALA A 168 -20.39 -11.91 5.66
CA ALA A 168 -21.01 -11.01 6.62
C ALA A 168 -22.40 -11.54 7.00
N ARG A 169 -23.01 -11.02 8.07
CA ARG A 169 -24.37 -11.42 8.50
C ARG A 169 -25.41 -11.25 7.40
N ASP A 170 -25.31 -10.16 6.64
CA ASP A 170 -26.30 -9.76 5.64
C ASP A 170 -25.86 -10.05 4.20
N GLY A 171 -24.80 -10.84 4.00
CA GLY A 171 -24.28 -11.20 2.68
C GLY A 171 -22.77 -11.45 2.66
N PHE A 172 -22.06 -10.77 1.75
CA PHE A 172 -20.60 -10.85 1.71
C PHE A 172 -19.95 -9.57 1.18
N LYS A 173 -18.71 -9.34 1.61
CA LYS A 173 -17.78 -8.40 1.02
C LYS A 173 -16.86 -9.15 0.05
N ALA A 174 -16.68 -8.65 -1.16
CA ALA A 174 -15.68 -9.13 -2.11
C ALA A 174 -14.60 -8.05 -2.29
N LEU A 175 -13.34 -8.42 -2.07
CA LEU A 175 -12.17 -7.58 -2.32
C LEU A 175 -11.53 -8.06 -3.64
N PHE A 176 -11.85 -7.38 -4.74
CA PHE A 176 -11.32 -7.71 -6.06
C PHE A 176 -9.92 -7.11 -6.22
N VAL A 177 -8.94 -7.95 -6.53
CA VAL A 177 -7.54 -7.57 -6.74
C VAL A 177 -7.37 -7.12 -8.19
N LEU A 178 -7.20 -5.81 -8.40
CA LEU A 178 -6.92 -5.24 -9.72
C LEU A 178 -5.44 -5.39 -10.07
N ALA A 179 -4.56 -5.23 -9.09
CA ALA A 179 -3.13 -5.46 -9.20
C ALA A 179 -2.55 -5.87 -7.85
N ALA A 180 -1.43 -6.61 -7.87
CA ALA A 180 -0.63 -6.93 -6.70
C ALA A 180 0.85 -6.91 -7.11
N GLN A 181 1.65 -6.07 -6.47
CA GLN A 181 3.07 -5.90 -6.74
C GLN A 181 3.88 -6.27 -5.49
N TYR A 182 4.93 -7.08 -5.65
CA TYR A 182 5.89 -7.31 -4.56
C TYR A 182 6.66 -6.04 -4.25
N SER A 183 6.73 -5.68 -2.98
CA SER A 183 7.46 -4.52 -2.48
C SER A 183 8.01 -4.84 -1.08
N PRO A 184 8.99 -5.76 -0.99
CA PRO A 184 9.59 -6.16 0.27
C PRO A 184 10.21 -4.95 0.99
N VAL A 185 10.22 -4.99 2.31
CA VAL A 185 10.84 -3.96 3.17
C VAL A 185 11.77 -4.63 4.18
N SER A 186 12.90 -4.00 4.47
CA SER A 186 13.83 -4.46 5.51
C SER A 186 13.31 -4.17 6.91
N LEU A 187 13.90 -4.82 7.92
CA LEU A 187 13.61 -4.54 9.33
C LEU A 187 13.72 -3.03 9.63
N ASP A 188 14.84 -2.39 9.29
CA ASP A 188 15.06 -0.95 9.53
C ASP A 188 13.97 -0.04 8.94
N GLN A 189 13.44 -0.40 7.77
CA GLN A 189 12.32 0.33 7.14
C GLN A 189 10.97 0.04 7.83
N ALA A 190 10.78 -1.17 8.36
CA ALA A 190 9.56 -1.61 9.02
C ALA A 190 9.46 -1.17 10.50
N ARG A 191 10.59 -1.02 11.20
CA ARG A 191 10.68 -0.62 12.63
C ARG A 191 9.69 0.47 13.06
N PRO A 192 9.61 1.65 12.42
CA PRO A 192 8.68 2.70 12.85
C PRO A 192 7.20 2.31 12.71
N ALA A 193 6.84 1.56 11.67
CA ALA A 193 5.47 1.09 11.46
C ALA A 193 5.08 -0.01 12.47
N ILE A 194 6.00 -0.93 12.77
CA ILE A 194 5.79 -1.99 13.77
C ILE A 194 5.63 -1.37 15.17
N ALA A 195 6.52 -0.44 15.56
CA ALA A 195 6.43 0.24 16.86
C ALA A 195 5.08 0.96 17.04
N GLN A 196 4.61 1.66 15.99
CA GLN A 196 3.30 2.31 16.01
C GLN A 196 2.15 1.29 16.10
N PHE A 197 2.23 0.16 15.38
CA PHE A 197 1.23 -0.90 15.43
C PHE A 197 1.12 -1.55 16.81
N LEU A 198 2.25 -1.91 17.43
CA LEU A 198 2.29 -2.52 18.76
C LEU A 198 1.74 -1.56 19.82
N THR A 199 2.13 -0.28 19.77
CA THR A 199 1.60 0.78 20.66
C THR A 199 0.08 0.93 20.52
N ASN A 200 -0.42 1.00 19.29
CA ASN A 200 -1.86 1.09 19.01
C ASN A 200 -2.64 -0.17 19.40
N THR A 201 -2.01 -1.34 19.40
CA THR A 201 -2.62 -2.60 19.82
C THR A 201 -2.72 -2.66 21.34
N ARG A 202 -1.61 -2.42 22.07
CA ARG A 202 -1.61 -2.32 23.54
C ARG A 202 -2.66 -1.31 24.06
N ARG A 203 -2.78 -0.15 23.41
CA ARG A 203 -3.83 0.85 23.75
C ARG A 203 -5.25 0.34 23.51
N ARG A 204 -5.50 -0.42 22.44
CA ARG A 204 -6.82 -1.02 22.18
C ARG A 204 -7.15 -2.11 23.20
N ASP A 205 -6.18 -2.95 23.55
CA ASP A 205 -6.37 -4.05 24.50
C ASP A 205 -6.61 -3.53 25.94
N ALA A 206 -5.91 -2.47 26.34
CA ALA A 206 -6.17 -1.76 27.60
C ALA A 206 -7.59 -1.18 27.64
N ASN A 207 -8.02 -0.52 26.55
CA ASN A 207 -9.37 0.04 26.44
C ASN A 207 -10.48 -1.03 26.30
N ALA A 208 -10.15 -2.25 25.87
CA ALA A 208 -11.08 -3.37 25.75
C ALA A 208 -11.34 -4.12 27.07
N ARG A 209 -10.64 -3.76 28.18
CA ARG A 209 -10.84 -4.31 29.53
C ARG A 209 -11.43 -3.28 30.52
N PRO A 210 -12.69 -2.82 30.35
CA PRO A 210 -13.33 -1.93 31.30
C PRO A 210 -13.83 -2.71 32.53
N GLY A 211 -12.97 -2.91 33.55
CA GLY A 211 -13.45 -3.28 34.89
C GLY A 211 -12.59 -4.25 35.71
N ASP A 212 -11.43 -3.80 36.20
CA ASP A 212 -10.76 -4.43 37.36
C ASP A 212 -10.28 -3.38 38.38
N LYS A 213 -11.10 -2.33 38.56
CA LYS A 213 -10.91 -1.25 39.54
C LYS A 213 -12.23 -0.87 40.21
N ALA A 214 -12.83 -1.82 40.93
CA ALA A 214 -14.02 -1.58 41.77
C ALA A 214 -14.20 -2.63 42.90
N ALA A 215 -13.14 -2.92 43.65
CA ALA A 215 -13.21 -3.74 44.87
C ALA A 215 -12.16 -3.26 45.89
N GLY A 216 -12.50 -2.26 46.70
CA GLY A 216 -11.54 -1.62 47.60
C GLY A 216 -11.95 -0.25 48.13
N SER A 217 -13.13 -0.14 48.73
CA SER A 217 -13.57 0.94 49.63
C SER A 217 -14.70 0.41 50.52
#